data_AF-A0A916U430-F1
#
_entry.id   AF-A0A916U430-F1
#
_cell.length_a   1.000
_cell.length_b   1.000
_cell.length_c   1.000
_cell.angle_alpha   90.00
_cell.angle_beta   90.00
_cell.angle_gamma   90.00
#
_symmetry.space_group_name_H-M   'P 1'
#
loop_
_entity.id
_entity.type
_entity.pdbx_description
1 polymer ?
#
loop_
_entity_poly.entity_id
_entity_poly.type
_entity_poly.pdbx_seq_one_letter_code
_entity_poly.pdbx_strand_id
1 'polypeptide(L)'
;MSNRARKIFILVTVIIPFLIYCVVYYTPMLKNAPFKSAEFVSLNYKWGVGKTLDNSYDSATGEYQYLNAKDSLVKTNVKLRKDDIIYLHRKATEIGFWNFPDLIANNAADTISPKILRYELEFKYKRVTKKVVYLSDYSETPKLRDLAVQMKTLVEQTINAADDRYGKKK
;
A
#
# COMPACT_ATOMS: atom_id res chain seq x y z
N MET A 1 -18.72 -40.85 -32.35
CA MET A 1 -17.47 -40.33 -31.75
C MET A 1 -16.87 -41.39 -30.83
N SER A 2 -15.56 -41.63 -30.88
CA SER A 2 -14.89 -42.53 -29.92
C SER A 2 -14.99 -41.96 -28.50
N ASN A 3 -15.16 -42.82 -27.50
CA ASN A 3 -15.21 -42.44 -26.09
C ASN A 3 -13.97 -41.61 -25.65
N ARG A 4 -12.82 -41.81 -26.30
CA ARG A 4 -11.60 -41.02 -26.03
C ARG A 4 -11.73 -39.59 -26.55
N ALA A 5 -12.25 -39.41 -27.77
CA ALA A 5 -12.44 -38.09 -28.37
C ALA A 5 -13.46 -37.25 -27.58
N ARG A 6 -14.56 -37.87 -27.11
CA ARG A 6 -15.57 -37.19 -26.27
C ARG A 6 -14.99 -36.71 -24.94
N LYS A 7 -14.14 -37.53 -24.28
CA LYS A 7 -13.48 -37.15 -23.02
C LYS A 7 -12.49 -35.99 -23.22
N ILE A 8 -11.68 -36.03 -24.28
CA ILE A 8 -10.75 -34.94 -24.61
C ILE A 8 -11.51 -33.65 -24.91
N PHE A 9 -12.60 -33.73 -25.67
CA PHE A 9 -13.42 -32.57 -25.98
C PHE A 9 -13.98 -31.90 -24.72
N ILE A 10 -14.57 -32.66 -23.79
CA ILE A 10 -15.10 -32.11 -22.53
C ILE A 10 -13.97 -31.51 -21.68
N LEU A 11 -12.81 -32.18 -21.64
CA LEU A 11 -11.66 -31.69 -20.88
C LEU A 11 -11.18 -30.32 -21.40
N VAL A 12 -11.06 -30.16 -22.72
CA VAL A 12 -10.56 -28.92 -23.34
C VAL A 12 -11.60 -27.80 -23.35
N THR A 13 -12.89 -28.11 -23.52
CA THR A 13 -13.94 -27.09 -23.68
C THR A 13 -14.62 -26.67 -22.39
N VAL A 14 -14.63 -27.53 -21.37
CA VAL A 14 -15.30 -27.24 -20.09
C VAL A 14 -14.29 -27.16 -18.96
N ILE A 15 -13.45 -28.17 -18.80
CA ILE A 15 -12.56 -28.27 -17.62
C ILE A 15 -11.44 -27.23 -17.70
N ILE A 16 -10.74 -27.11 -18.83
CA ILE A 16 -9.63 -26.14 -18.97
C ILE A 16 -10.11 -24.69 -18.80
N PRO A 17 -11.15 -24.20 -19.48
CA PRO A 17 -11.63 -22.83 -19.28
C PRO A 17 -12.11 -22.57 -17.85
N PHE A 18 -12.76 -23.55 -17.21
CA PHE A 18 -13.16 -23.45 -15.82
C PHE A 18 -11.95 -23.33 -14.87
N LEU A 19 -10.91 -24.15 -15.07
CA LEU A 19 -9.68 -24.06 -14.27
C LEU A 19 -8.95 -22.72 -14.49
N ILE A 20 -8.87 -22.23 -15.73
CA ILE A 20 -8.30 -20.91 -16.04
C ILE A 20 -9.09 -19.82 -15.31
N TYR A 21 -10.43 -19.87 -15.37
CA TYR A 21 -11.29 -18.93 -14.66
C TYR A 21 -11.02 -18.95 -13.15
N CYS A 22 -10.94 -20.14 -12.54
CA CYS A 22 -10.60 -20.28 -11.13
C CYS A 22 -9.24 -19.67 -10.81
N VAL A 23 -8.20 -19.95 -11.59
CA VAL A 23 -6.87 -19.38 -11.36
C VAL A 23 -6.91 -17.86 -11.46
N VAL A 24 -7.46 -17.30 -12.54
CA VAL A 24 -7.52 -15.84 -12.75
C VAL A 24 -8.31 -15.15 -11.64
N TYR A 25 -9.46 -15.72 -11.25
CA TYR A 25 -10.35 -15.11 -10.26
C TYR A 25 -9.82 -15.22 -8.83
N TYR A 26 -9.25 -16.37 -8.43
CA TYR A 26 -8.81 -16.61 -7.06
C TYR A 26 -7.34 -16.23 -6.78
N THR A 27 -6.51 -15.99 -7.81
CA THR A 27 -5.11 -15.56 -7.61
C THR A 27 -4.98 -14.29 -6.76
N PRO A 28 -5.77 -13.21 -6.98
CA PRO A 28 -5.74 -12.03 -6.12
C PRO A 28 -6.11 -12.35 -4.66
N MET A 29 -7.08 -13.26 -4.45
CA MET A 29 -7.50 -13.67 -3.12
C MET A 29 -6.38 -14.39 -2.36
N LEU A 30 -5.63 -15.27 -3.03
CA LEU A 30 -4.46 -15.95 -2.44
C LEU A 30 -3.34 -14.97 -2.10
N LYS A 31 -3.10 -13.96 -2.95
CA LYS A 31 -2.10 -12.93 -2.69
C LYS A 31 -2.49 -11.98 -1.55
N ASN A 32 -3.80 -11.77 -1.35
CA ASN A 32 -4.34 -10.93 -0.26
C ASN A 32 -4.48 -11.70 1.06
N ALA A 33 -4.60 -13.04 1.02
CA ALA A 33 -4.79 -13.92 2.18
C ALA A 33 -3.81 -13.73 3.36
N PRO A 34 -2.51 -13.44 3.16
CA PRO A 34 -1.60 -13.23 4.29
C PRO A 34 -1.83 -11.89 5.02
N PHE A 35 -2.46 -10.91 4.36
CA PHE A 35 -2.74 -9.59 4.94
C PHE A 35 -4.12 -9.61 5.62
N LYS A 36 -4.18 -10.13 6.85
CA LYS A 36 -5.43 -10.14 7.63
C LYS A 36 -5.52 -8.91 8.52
N SER A 37 -6.60 -8.14 8.40
CA SER A 37 -6.84 -6.95 9.25
C SER A 37 -6.75 -7.24 10.75
N ALA A 38 -7.20 -8.42 11.20
CA ALA A 38 -7.11 -8.86 12.60
C ALA A 38 -5.66 -9.10 13.10
N GLU A 39 -4.72 -9.26 12.19
CA GLU A 39 -3.29 -9.43 12.47
C GLU A 39 -2.50 -8.15 12.24
N PHE A 40 -3.15 -7.00 12.03
CA PHE A 40 -2.47 -5.71 11.86
C PHE A 40 -1.66 -5.34 13.11
N VAL A 41 -0.44 -4.85 12.90
CA VAL A 41 0.48 -4.43 13.95
C VAL A 41 0.75 -2.95 13.87
N SER A 42 1.27 -2.46 12.74
CA SER A 42 1.58 -1.05 12.56
C SER A 42 1.52 -0.62 11.09
N LEU A 43 1.27 0.66 10.90
CA LEU A 43 1.42 1.40 9.66
C LEU A 43 2.53 2.42 9.88
N ASN A 44 3.60 2.27 9.13
CA ASN A 44 4.73 3.18 9.16
C ASN A 44 4.75 3.94 7.85
N TYR A 45 4.70 5.27 7.93
CA TYR A 45 4.70 6.14 6.77
C TYR A 45 5.82 7.16 6.91
N LYS A 46 6.69 7.28 5.91
CA LYS A 46 7.80 8.23 5.91
C LYS A 46 7.84 8.97 4.59
N TRP A 47 8.14 10.25 4.63
CA TRP A 47 8.28 11.03 3.41
C TRP A 47 9.29 12.17 3.56
N GLY A 48 9.90 12.55 2.45
CA GLY A 48 10.95 13.56 2.43
C GLY A 48 11.72 13.54 1.13
N VAL A 49 12.62 14.51 0.99
CA VAL A 49 13.45 14.65 -0.21
C VAL A 49 14.75 13.87 0.00
N GLY A 50 15.12 13.05 -0.98
CA GLY A 50 16.36 12.25 -0.91
C GLY A 50 16.33 11.13 0.12
N LYS A 51 17.46 10.91 0.80
CA LYS A 51 17.66 9.77 1.74
C LYS A 51 17.21 10.09 3.17
N THR A 52 17.16 11.37 3.53
CA THR A 52 16.71 11.84 4.85
C THR A 52 15.20 12.05 4.80
N LEU A 53 14.46 11.12 5.40
CA LEU A 53 13.01 11.23 5.54
C LEU A 53 12.71 11.85 6.91
N ASP A 54 12.73 13.17 6.95
CA ASP A 54 12.50 13.93 8.19
C ASP A 54 11.07 13.76 8.70
N ASN A 55 10.13 13.56 7.78
CA ASN A 55 8.74 13.35 8.14
C ASN A 55 8.43 11.86 8.31
N SER A 56 7.80 11.51 9.42
CA SER A 56 7.44 10.13 9.69
C SER A 56 6.22 10.00 10.59
N TYR A 57 5.53 8.89 10.43
CA TYR A 57 4.39 8.46 11.21
C TYR A 57 4.53 6.98 11.58
N ASP A 58 4.21 6.65 12.83
CA ASP A 58 4.07 5.27 13.31
C ASP A 58 2.71 5.08 13.99
N SER A 59 1.85 4.21 13.44
CA SER A 59 0.52 4.01 13.99
C SER A 59 0.47 3.22 15.30
N ALA A 60 1.53 2.49 15.67
CA ALA A 60 1.57 1.71 16.90
C ALA A 60 1.86 2.62 18.11
N THR A 61 2.83 3.52 17.98
CA THR A 61 3.17 4.50 19.03
C THR A 61 2.30 5.76 18.93
N GLY A 62 1.84 6.09 17.72
CA GLY A 62 1.20 7.36 17.38
C GLY A 62 2.22 8.48 17.14
N GLU A 63 3.51 8.20 17.14
CA GLU A 63 4.52 9.23 16.89
C GLU A 63 4.36 9.80 15.49
N TYR A 64 4.16 11.12 15.42
CA TYR A 64 4.00 11.86 14.19
C TYR A 64 4.95 13.04 14.19
N GLN A 65 5.85 13.09 13.21
CA GLN A 65 6.75 14.22 13.02
C GLN A 65 6.71 14.71 11.58
N TYR A 66 6.71 16.02 11.42
CA TYR A 66 6.69 16.67 10.11
C TYR A 66 7.28 18.08 10.17
N LEU A 67 7.84 18.53 9.06
CA LEU A 67 8.25 19.92 8.87
C LEU A 67 7.03 20.78 8.59
N ASN A 68 6.87 21.86 9.35
CA ASN A 68 5.82 22.85 9.10
C ASN A 68 6.25 23.88 8.04
N ALA A 69 5.36 24.81 7.68
CA ALA A 69 5.61 25.86 6.69
C ALA A 69 6.73 26.87 7.07
N LYS A 70 7.28 26.79 8.29
CA LYS A 70 8.39 27.61 8.78
C LYS A 70 9.69 26.79 8.90
N ASP A 71 9.77 25.67 8.18
CA ASP A 71 10.88 24.70 8.24
C ASP A 71 11.21 24.20 9.65
N SER A 72 10.23 24.26 10.56
CA SER A 72 10.40 23.78 11.93
C SER A 72 9.85 22.37 12.05
N LEU A 73 10.64 21.48 12.66
CA LEU A 73 10.22 20.10 12.94
C LEU A 73 9.19 20.08 14.07
N VAL A 74 7.96 19.72 13.74
CA VAL A 74 6.88 19.49 14.69
C VAL A 74 6.86 18.03 15.06
N LYS A 75 6.75 17.74 16.36
CA LYS A 75 6.53 16.39 16.90
C LYS A 75 5.24 16.38 17.69
N THR A 76 4.34 15.47 17.34
CA THR A 76 3.04 15.30 17.98
C THR A 76 2.73 13.80 18.13
N ASN A 77 1.65 13.49 18.86
CA ASN A 77 1.19 12.12 19.03
C ASN A 77 -0.24 11.99 18.50
N VAL A 78 -0.40 11.23 17.41
CA VAL A 78 -1.66 11.01 16.70
C VAL A 78 -1.90 9.52 16.58
N LYS A 79 -2.87 8.98 17.31
CA LYS A 79 -3.27 7.57 17.17
C LYS A 79 -4.45 7.42 16.23
N LEU A 80 -4.30 6.54 15.24
CA LEU A 80 -5.40 6.07 14.41
C LEU A 80 -6.36 5.22 15.24
N ARG A 81 -7.66 5.36 14.98
CA ARG A 81 -8.69 4.48 15.54
C ARG A 81 -8.68 3.16 14.77
N LYS A 82 -9.30 2.15 15.37
CA LYS A 82 -9.50 0.85 14.73
C LYS A 82 -10.21 0.98 13.38
N ASP A 83 -11.21 1.85 13.28
CA ASP A 83 -11.96 2.06 12.03
C ASP A 83 -11.10 2.71 10.94
N ASP A 84 -10.21 3.64 11.30
CA ASP A 84 -9.27 4.25 10.37
C ASP A 84 -8.30 3.18 9.79
N ILE A 85 -7.81 2.28 10.66
CA ILE A 85 -6.94 1.16 10.25
C ILE A 85 -7.69 0.19 9.33
N ILE A 86 -8.91 -0.21 9.69
CA ILE A 86 -9.75 -1.09 8.86
C ILE A 86 -10.04 -0.45 7.51
N TYR A 87 -10.32 0.86 7.50
CA TYR A 87 -10.55 1.62 6.28
C TYR A 87 -9.33 1.59 5.35
N LEU A 88 -8.13 1.91 5.87
CA LEU A 88 -6.90 1.88 5.10
C LEU A 88 -6.58 0.47 4.58
N HIS A 89 -6.77 -0.56 5.39
CA HIS A 89 -6.60 -1.95 4.98
C HIS A 89 -7.53 -2.35 3.83
N ARG A 90 -8.81 -1.98 3.92
CA ARG A 90 -9.80 -2.25 2.87
C ARG A 90 -9.42 -1.53 1.58
N LYS A 91 -9.04 -0.25 1.66
CA LYS A 91 -8.62 0.54 0.51
C LYS A 91 -7.35 0.00 -0.15
N ALA A 92 -6.35 -0.40 0.64
CA ALA A 92 -5.15 -1.07 0.14
C ALA A 92 -5.48 -2.35 -0.64
N THR A 93 -6.48 -3.11 -0.17
CA THR A 93 -6.96 -4.31 -0.87
C THR A 93 -7.70 -3.97 -2.16
N GLU A 94 -8.58 -2.98 -2.15
CA GLU A 94 -9.34 -2.52 -3.33
C GLU A 94 -8.43 -2.06 -4.48
N ILE A 95 -7.36 -1.32 -4.17
CA ILE A 95 -6.41 -0.82 -5.18
C ILE A 95 -5.34 -1.85 -5.56
N GLY A 96 -5.33 -3.02 -4.91
CA GLY A 96 -4.35 -4.07 -5.14
C GLY A 96 -2.93 -3.74 -4.64
N PHE A 97 -2.80 -2.93 -3.59
CA PHE A 97 -1.53 -2.48 -3.00
C PHE A 97 -0.58 -3.66 -2.67
N TRP A 98 -1.15 -4.78 -2.24
CA TRP A 98 -0.39 -6.00 -1.92
C TRP A 98 0.40 -6.55 -3.12
N ASN A 99 -0.01 -6.20 -4.35
CA ASN A 99 0.63 -6.60 -5.60
C ASN A 99 1.60 -5.54 -6.15
N PHE A 100 1.73 -4.38 -5.50
CA PHE A 100 2.66 -3.35 -5.97
C PHE A 100 4.10 -3.88 -5.89
N PRO A 101 4.99 -3.44 -6.79
CA PRO A 101 6.42 -3.68 -6.58
C PRO A 101 6.86 -2.94 -5.31
N ASP A 102 7.92 -3.44 -4.68
CA ASP A 102 8.45 -2.82 -3.45
C ASP A 102 9.10 -1.45 -3.72
N LEU A 103 9.50 -1.20 -4.98
CA LEU A 103 10.03 0.08 -5.46
C LEU A 103 9.28 0.51 -6.72
N ILE A 104 8.73 1.72 -6.69
CA ILE A 104 8.09 2.41 -7.82
C ILE A 104 8.96 3.64 -8.13
N ALA A 105 9.89 3.47 -9.07
CA ALA A 105 10.88 4.45 -9.51
C ALA A 105 11.20 4.25 -11.00
N ASN A 106 11.64 5.30 -11.70
CA ASN A 106 12.04 5.18 -13.12
C ASN A 106 13.37 4.42 -13.24
N ASN A 107 14.32 4.70 -12.36
CA ASN A 107 15.57 3.97 -12.27
C ASN A 107 15.87 3.57 -10.83
N ALA A 108 16.45 2.39 -10.61
CA ALA A 108 16.89 1.96 -9.28
C ALA A 108 17.95 2.92 -8.69
N ALA A 109 18.73 3.59 -9.55
CA ALA A 109 19.71 4.62 -9.16
C ALA A 109 19.06 5.91 -8.62
N ASP A 110 17.79 6.18 -8.94
CA ASP A 110 17.07 7.39 -8.50
C ASP A 110 16.72 7.36 -7.01
N THR A 111 16.84 6.20 -6.36
CA THR A 111 16.63 6.04 -4.92
C THR A 111 17.57 6.88 -4.03
N ILE A 112 18.61 7.49 -4.63
CA ILE A 112 19.62 8.33 -3.98
C ILE A 112 19.47 9.81 -4.37
N SER A 113 18.57 10.16 -5.32
CA SER A 113 18.48 11.51 -5.85
C SER A 113 18.04 12.52 -4.78
N PRO A 114 18.82 13.58 -4.52
CA PRO A 114 18.53 14.56 -3.46
C PRO A 114 17.44 15.56 -3.85
N LYS A 115 16.78 15.40 -5.00
CA LYS A 115 15.73 16.30 -5.50
C LYS A 115 14.36 15.64 -5.59
N ILE A 116 14.30 14.31 -5.49
CA ILE A 116 13.08 13.56 -5.71
C ILE A 116 12.39 13.33 -4.37
N LEU A 117 11.09 13.59 -4.35
CA LEU A 117 10.26 13.37 -3.16
C LEU A 117 9.93 11.88 -3.07
N ARG A 118 10.36 11.28 -1.96
CA ARG A 118 10.24 9.87 -1.67
C ARG A 118 9.18 9.64 -0.62
N TYR A 119 8.37 8.61 -0.84
CA TYR A 119 7.35 8.14 0.06
C TYR A 119 7.60 6.67 0.38
N GLU A 120 7.70 6.33 1.66
CA GLU A 120 7.77 4.96 2.11
C GLU A 120 6.50 4.63 2.89
N LEU A 121 5.80 3.60 2.44
CA LEU A 121 4.61 3.09 3.10
C LEU A 121 4.82 1.63 3.48
N GLU A 122 4.75 1.34 4.76
CA GLU A 122 4.93 0.00 5.30
C GLU A 122 3.72 -0.41 6.13
N PHE A 123 3.05 -1.48 5.69
CA PHE A 123 2.05 -2.19 6.47
C PHE A 123 2.68 -3.41 7.11
N LYS A 124 2.70 -3.43 8.44
CA LYS A 124 3.19 -4.56 9.24
C LYS A 124 2.02 -5.33 9.84
N TYR A 125 2.01 -6.63 9.59
CA TYR A 125 1.11 -7.59 10.21
C TYR A 125 1.94 -8.58 11.04
N LYS A 126 1.27 -9.42 11.84
CA LYS A 126 1.96 -10.41 12.69
C LYS A 126 2.86 -11.36 11.91
N ARG A 127 2.50 -11.70 10.67
CA ARG A 127 3.18 -12.73 9.86
C ARG A 127 3.86 -12.20 8.61
N VAL A 128 3.44 -11.05 8.11
CA VAL A 128 3.92 -10.47 6.85
C VAL A 128 4.04 -8.97 6.96
N THR A 129 4.98 -8.42 6.20
CA THR A 129 5.17 -6.98 6.05
C THR A 129 5.16 -6.64 4.58
N LYS A 130 4.46 -5.57 4.20
CA LYS A 130 4.53 -5.00 2.85
C LYS A 130 5.08 -3.59 2.94
N LYS A 131 6.26 -3.37 2.37
CA LYS A 131 6.88 -2.05 2.22
C LYS A 131 6.89 -1.65 0.76
N VAL A 132 6.42 -0.45 0.46
CA VAL A 132 6.45 0.14 -0.88
C VAL A 132 7.12 1.50 -0.79
N VAL A 133 8.12 1.70 -1.64
CA VAL A 133 8.79 2.99 -1.84
C VAL A 133 8.32 3.58 -3.16
N TYR A 134 7.75 4.77 -3.11
CA TYR A 134 7.25 5.50 -4.27
C TYR A 134 8.03 6.81 -4.45
N LEU A 135 8.57 7.01 -5.65
CA LEU A 135 9.22 8.26 -6.06
C LEU A 135 8.26 9.11 -6.89
N SER A 136 8.17 10.41 -6.55
CA SER A 136 7.18 11.33 -7.14
C SER A 136 7.34 11.55 -8.65
N ASP A 137 8.52 11.32 -9.20
CA ASP A 137 8.85 11.50 -10.61
C ASP A 137 8.54 10.27 -11.48
N TYR A 138 8.05 9.18 -10.88
CA TYR A 138 7.72 7.96 -11.60
C TYR A 138 6.73 8.20 -12.75
N SER A 139 7.12 7.78 -13.95
CA SER A 139 6.39 8.06 -15.19
C SER A 139 6.16 6.84 -16.08
N GLU A 140 6.81 5.70 -15.82
CA GLU A 140 6.78 4.54 -16.72
C GLU A 140 5.39 3.92 -16.88
N THR A 141 4.69 3.67 -15.76
CA THR A 141 3.35 3.07 -15.76
C THR A 141 2.34 4.03 -15.14
N PRO A 142 1.59 4.81 -15.95
CA PRO A 142 0.62 5.80 -15.45
C PRO A 142 -0.40 5.20 -14.49
N LYS A 143 -0.91 4.01 -14.79
CA LYS A 143 -1.88 3.33 -13.91
C LYS A 143 -1.31 3.02 -12.52
N LEU A 144 -0.07 2.53 -12.44
CA LEU A 144 0.57 2.22 -11.16
C LEU A 144 0.88 3.50 -10.38
N ARG A 145 1.35 4.55 -11.09
CA ARG A 145 1.55 5.88 -10.51
C ARG A 145 0.27 6.40 -9.87
N ASP A 146 -0.84 6.37 -10.61
CA ASP A 146 -2.12 6.92 -10.14
C ASP A 146 -2.63 6.16 -8.91
N LEU A 147 -2.48 4.83 -8.87
CA LEU A 147 -2.83 4.00 -7.71
C LEU A 147 -1.89 4.26 -6.51
N ALA A 148 -0.59 4.47 -6.74
CA ALA A 148 0.36 4.82 -5.69
C ALA A 148 0.07 6.19 -5.07
N VAL A 149 -0.23 7.18 -5.91
CA VAL A 149 -0.67 8.52 -5.48
C VAL A 149 -1.97 8.42 -4.69
N GLN A 150 -2.95 7.63 -5.16
CA GLN A 150 -4.20 7.40 -4.44
C GLN A 150 -3.95 6.82 -3.04
N MET A 151 -3.10 5.79 -2.92
CA MET A 151 -2.79 5.20 -1.62
C MET A 151 -2.11 6.18 -0.67
N LYS A 152 -1.11 6.92 -1.16
CA LYS A 152 -0.42 7.97 -0.43
C LYS A 152 -1.43 9.00 0.11
N THR A 153 -2.26 9.55 -0.76
CA THR A 153 -3.24 10.58 -0.39
C THR A 153 -4.24 10.06 0.64
N LEU A 154 -4.70 8.82 0.52
CA LEU A 154 -5.58 8.21 1.52
C LEU A 154 -4.93 8.11 2.91
N VAL A 155 -3.65 7.74 2.98
CA VAL A 155 -2.90 7.66 4.24
C VAL A 155 -2.74 9.06 4.85
N GLU A 156 -2.30 10.04 4.05
CA GLU A 156 -2.14 11.43 4.48
C GLU A 156 -3.46 12.02 5.00
N GLN A 157 -4.56 11.84 4.26
CA GLN A 157 -5.89 12.29 4.68
C GLN A 157 -6.34 11.63 5.98
N THR A 158 -6.06 10.34 6.16
CA THR A 158 -6.44 9.61 7.37
C THR A 158 -5.65 10.09 8.59
N ILE A 159 -4.34 10.34 8.42
CA ILE A 159 -3.48 10.89 9.48
C ILE A 159 -3.92 12.31 9.83
N ASN A 160 -4.14 13.17 8.84
CA ASN A 160 -4.56 14.56 9.07
C ASN A 160 -5.95 14.62 9.73
N ALA A 161 -6.90 13.82 9.28
CA ALA A 161 -8.21 13.71 9.94
C ALA A 161 -8.09 13.19 11.37
N ALA A 162 -7.10 12.33 11.65
CA ALA A 162 -6.80 11.90 13.00
C ALA A 162 -6.20 13.04 13.84
N ASP A 163 -5.23 13.78 13.31
CA ASP A 163 -4.58 14.92 13.96
C ASP A 163 -5.57 16.03 14.29
N ASP A 164 -6.48 16.38 13.36
CA ASP A 164 -7.56 17.35 13.58
C ASP A 164 -8.43 17.00 14.80
N ARG A 165 -8.64 15.71 15.06
CA ARG A 165 -9.42 15.25 16.25
C ARG A 165 -8.65 15.47 17.55
N TYR A 166 -7.32 15.51 17.53
CA TYR A 166 -6.48 15.84 18.68
C TYR A 166 -6.29 17.36 18.81
N GLY A 167 -6.16 18.08 17.68
CA GLY A 167 -6.03 19.54 17.64
C GLY A 167 -7.26 20.28 18.16
N LYS A 168 -8.47 19.79 17.87
CA LYS A 168 -9.74 20.36 18.36
C LYS A 168 -10.00 20.17 19.87
N LYS A 169 -9.13 19.45 20.58
CA LYS A 169 -9.23 19.25 22.05
C LYS A 169 -8.39 20.24 22.86
N LYS A 170 -7.73 21.21 22.22
CA LYS A 170 -7.09 22.35 22.87
C LYS A 170 -7.95 23.60 22.68
#